data_AF-A0A8T2ENT0-F1
#
_entry.id   AF-A0A8T2ENT0-F1
#
_cell.length_a   1.000
_cell.length_b   1.000
_cell.length_c   1.000
_cell.angle_alpha   90.00
_cell.angle_beta   90.00
_cell.angle_gamma   90.00
#
_symmetry.space_group_name_H-M   'P 1'
#
loop_
_entity.id
_entity.type
_entity.pdbx_description
1 polymer ?
#
loop_
_entity_poly.entity_id
_entity_poly.type
_entity_poly.pdbx_seq_one_letter_code
_entity_poly.pdbx_strand_id
1 'polypeptide(L)'
;MASPTIRTVASYNTHLEYSVDFFGDEFIVTVTWDSSVISRWIRNVLFNNRFSSHPLVVGVGVQWTPFSYYSDPRPNNYYADPPPIRYYSDNPADILQLCVGNRCLIIQLGYCDQVPNNLRSFLADPETTFVGVWNGQDAGKLARCCHQLEIGELLDIRRYVTDSWGRSMRRSSFEEIVEECMGYQGVMLDPEISMSDWTAYDLDLDQILQASLDAYVCHQLGVWTRLWEV
;
A
#
# COMPACT_ATOMS: atom_id res chain seq x y z
N MET A 1 22.11 -6.08 -8.88
CA MET A 1 20.91 -6.52 -9.62
C MET A 1 20.21 -5.28 -10.14
N ALA A 2 19.39 -5.38 -11.20
CA ALA A 2 18.61 -4.23 -11.66
C ALA A 2 17.50 -3.92 -10.64
N SER A 3 17.19 -2.64 -10.44
CA SER A 3 16.05 -2.20 -9.62
C SER A 3 14.71 -2.74 -10.17
N PRO A 4 13.66 -2.83 -9.35
CA PRO A 4 12.34 -3.25 -9.84
C PRO A 4 11.87 -2.39 -11.02
N THR A 5 11.21 -3.01 -11.98
CA THR A 5 10.69 -2.30 -13.16
C THR A 5 9.21 -2.58 -13.35
N ILE A 6 8.50 -1.62 -13.94
CA ILE A 6 7.08 -1.72 -14.23
C ILE A 6 6.81 -1.54 -15.73
N ARG A 7 5.87 -2.31 -16.26
CA ARG A 7 5.37 -2.13 -17.63
C ARG A 7 3.84 -2.25 -17.67
N THR A 8 3.24 -1.49 -18.58
CA THR A 8 1.79 -1.58 -18.86
C THR A 8 1.51 -2.90 -19.59
N VAL A 9 0.51 -3.64 -19.13
CA VAL A 9 0.06 -4.92 -19.72
C VAL A 9 -1.21 -4.70 -20.53
N ALA A 10 -2.21 -4.08 -19.92
CA ALA A 10 -3.51 -3.85 -20.56
C ALA A 10 -4.19 -2.60 -19.99
N SER A 11 -5.03 -1.98 -20.81
CA SER A 11 -5.87 -0.85 -20.42
C SER A 11 -7.32 -1.18 -20.76
N TYR A 12 -8.19 -1.06 -19.76
CA TYR A 12 -9.63 -1.26 -19.88
C TYR A 12 -10.34 0.00 -19.39
N ASN A 13 -11.61 0.16 -19.76
CA ASN A 13 -12.43 1.29 -19.30
C ASN A 13 -12.66 1.32 -17.78
N THR A 14 -12.38 0.23 -17.08
CA THR A 14 -12.66 0.05 -15.64
C THR A 14 -11.41 -0.09 -14.80
N HIS A 15 -10.28 -0.47 -15.40
CA HIS A 15 -9.03 -0.73 -14.70
C HIS A 15 -7.86 -0.76 -15.67
N LEU A 16 -6.66 -0.57 -15.11
CA LEU A 16 -5.39 -0.70 -15.79
C LEU A 16 -4.64 -1.88 -15.17
N GLU A 17 -3.95 -2.66 -16.00
CA GLU A 17 -3.11 -3.77 -15.56
C GLU A 17 -1.65 -3.53 -15.92
N TYR A 18 -0.79 -3.77 -14.94
CA TYR A 18 0.65 -3.66 -15.05
C TYR A 18 1.33 -4.94 -14.58
N SER A 19 2.55 -5.15 -15.05
CA SER A 19 3.44 -6.20 -14.60
C SER A 19 4.67 -5.54 -14.00
N VAL A 20 4.98 -5.91 -12.77
CA VAL A 20 6.18 -5.48 -12.06
C VAL A 20 7.14 -6.66 -11.99
N ASP A 21 8.38 -6.44 -12.41
CA ASP A 21 9.49 -7.36 -12.22
C ASP A 21 10.24 -6.96 -10.95
N PHE A 22 10.12 -7.80 -9.91
CA PHE A 22 10.81 -7.65 -8.63
C PHE A 22 11.99 -8.62 -8.57
N PHE A 23 13.13 -8.22 -9.13
CA PHE A 23 14.37 -9.03 -9.15
C PHE A 23 14.21 -10.42 -9.80
N GLY A 24 13.36 -10.55 -10.81
CA GLY A 24 13.06 -11.80 -11.51
C GLY A 24 11.72 -12.42 -11.10
N ASP A 25 11.13 -11.96 -9.99
CA ASP A 25 9.79 -12.38 -9.56
C ASP A 25 8.74 -11.41 -10.11
N GLU A 26 7.92 -11.89 -11.05
CA GLU A 26 6.86 -11.07 -11.64
C GLU A 26 5.57 -11.11 -10.81
N PHE A 27 4.99 -9.93 -10.57
CA PHE A 27 3.64 -9.80 -10.02
C PHE A 27 2.79 -8.82 -10.83
N ILE A 28 1.47 -8.98 -10.74
CA ILE A 28 0.48 -8.21 -11.47
C ILE A 28 -0.13 -7.15 -10.56
N VAL A 29 -0.23 -5.93 -11.08
CA VAL A 29 -0.88 -4.81 -10.42
C VAL A 29 -2.13 -4.43 -11.19
N THR A 30 -3.26 -4.42 -10.52
CA THR A 30 -4.53 -3.91 -11.06
C THR A 30 -4.84 -2.57 -10.40
N VAL A 31 -4.83 -1.49 -11.16
CA VAL A 31 -5.28 -0.15 -10.71
C VAL A 31 -6.73 0.03 -11.12
N THR A 32 -7.60 0.38 -10.17
CA THR A 32 -9.04 0.47 -10.42
C THR A 32 -9.75 1.46 -9.51
N TRP A 33 -10.81 2.06 -10.04
CA TRP A 33 -11.86 2.76 -9.29
C TRP A 33 -13.22 2.04 -9.41
N ASP A 34 -13.29 0.97 -10.20
CA ASP A 34 -14.53 0.25 -10.48
C ASP A 34 -14.87 -0.78 -9.39
N SER A 35 -16.09 -0.67 -8.86
CA SER A 35 -16.63 -1.51 -7.79
C SER A 35 -16.69 -3.01 -8.17
N SER A 36 -16.94 -3.32 -9.45
CA SER A 36 -17.04 -4.69 -9.94
C SER A 36 -15.66 -5.35 -10.03
N VAL A 37 -14.64 -4.60 -10.42
CA VAL A 37 -13.25 -5.06 -10.46
C VAL A 37 -12.75 -5.36 -9.04
N ILE A 38 -12.97 -4.45 -8.09
CA ILE A 38 -12.65 -4.65 -6.66
C ILE A 38 -13.35 -5.90 -6.14
N SER A 39 -14.67 -6.01 -6.38
CA SER A 39 -15.47 -7.15 -5.93
C SER A 39 -14.94 -8.48 -6.49
N ARG A 40 -14.57 -8.49 -7.77
CA ARG A 40 -14.05 -9.66 -8.47
C ARG A 40 -12.68 -10.06 -7.94
N TRP A 41 -11.79 -9.09 -7.70
CA TRP A 41 -10.47 -9.35 -7.13
C TRP A 41 -10.58 -10.02 -5.76
N ILE A 42 -11.42 -9.49 -4.85
CA ILE A 42 -11.64 -10.07 -3.52
C ILE A 42 -12.19 -11.49 -3.61
N ARG A 43 -13.19 -11.72 -4.47
CA ARG A 43 -13.75 -13.07 -4.66
C ARG A 43 -12.69 -14.07 -5.14
N ASN A 44 -11.82 -13.65 -6.04
CA ASN A 44 -10.73 -14.49 -6.52
C ASN A 44 -9.71 -14.78 -5.43
N VAL A 45 -9.32 -13.78 -4.63
CA VAL A 45 -8.44 -13.96 -3.46
C VAL A 45 -9.03 -14.98 -2.49
N LEU A 46 -10.29 -14.78 -2.07
CA LEU A 46 -10.95 -15.68 -1.13
C LEU A 46 -11.15 -17.09 -1.69
N PHE A 47 -11.45 -17.22 -2.99
CA PHE A 47 -11.55 -18.52 -3.65
C PHE A 47 -10.21 -19.25 -3.66
N ASN A 48 -9.13 -18.56 -4.05
CA ASN A 48 -7.79 -19.16 -4.11
C ASN A 48 -7.24 -19.49 -2.72
N ASN A 49 -7.56 -18.69 -1.70
CA ASN A 49 -7.11 -18.91 -0.34
C ASN A 49 -7.64 -20.23 0.26
N ARG A 50 -8.75 -20.78 -0.25
CA ARG A 50 -9.26 -22.10 0.18
C ARG A 50 -8.29 -23.25 -0.10
N PHE A 51 -7.34 -23.03 -1.02
CA PHE A 51 -6.29 -23.97 -1.37
C PHE A 51 -4.94 -23.62 -0.73
N SER A 52 -4.89 -22.56 0.08
CA SER A 52 -3.70 -22.17 0.83
C SER A 52 -3.46 -23.13 2.00
N SER A 53 -2.19 -23.32 2.36
CA SER A 53 -1.78 -24.08 3.54
C SER A 53 -1.83 -23.26 4.83
N HIS A 54 -2.12 -21.97 4.75
CA HIS A 54 -2.18 -21.05 5.89
C HIS A 54 -3.36 -20.07 5.77
N PRO A 55 -3.81 -19.47 6.89
CA PRO A 55 -4.79 -18.38 6.89
C PRO A 55 -4.37 -17.21 5.99
N LEU A 56 -5.33 -16.38 5.60
CA LEU A 56 -5.08 -15.32 4.63
C LEU A 56 -4.17 -14.23 5.22
N VAL A 57 -3.08 -13.92 4.51
CA VAL A 57 -2.22 -12.75 4.79
C VAL A 57 -2.35 -11.77 3.64
N VAL A 58 -2.64 -10.52 3.96
CA VAL A 58 -2.81 -9.43 3.00
C VAL A 58 -1.79 -8.35 3.31
N GLY A 59 -0.93 -8.05 2.33
CA GLY A 59 -0.10 -6.85 2.38
C GLY A 59 -0.95 -5.63 2.10
N VAL A 60 -0.79 -4.57 2.89
CA VAL A 60 -1.60 -3.36 2.86
C VAL A 60 -0.68 -2.16 2.79
N GLY A 61 -1.02 -1.24 1.90
CA GLY A 61 -0.51 0.12 1.89
C GLY A 61 -1.67 1.11 1.86
N VAL A 62 -1.41 2.35 2.29
CA VAL A 62 -2.34 3.47 2.18
C VAL A 62 -1.56 4.72 1.76
N GLN A 63 -2.05 5.42 0.73
CA GLN A 63 -1.44 6.67 0.27
C GLN A 63 -2.43 7.83 0.31
N TRP A 64 -1.91 9.02 0.56
CA TRP A 64 -2.68 10.26 0.63
C TRP A 64 -1.81 11.42 0.18
N THR A 65 -2.43 12.41 -0.45
CA THR A 65 -1.78 13.63 -0.88
C THR A 65 -1.52 14.50 0.34
N PRO A 66 -0.27 14.88 0.67
CA PRO A 66 0.00 15.74 1.83
C PRO A 66 -0.53 17.16 1.63
N PHE A 67 -0.90 17.85 2.71
CA PHE A 67 -1.33 19.26 2.63
C PHE A 67 -0.26 20.18 2.02
N SER A 68 1.02 19.87 2.25
CA SER A 68 2.14 20.62 1.69
C SER A 68 2.18 20.58 0.17
N TYR A 69 1.62 19.56 -0.49
CA TYR A 69 1.54 19.49 -1.95
C TYR A 69 0.72 20.65 -2.53
N TYR A 70 -0.37 21.03 -1.85
CA TYR A 70 -1.24 22.14 -2.25
C TYR A 70 -0.72 23.52 -1.80
N SER A 71 0.37 23.55 -1.03
CA SER A 71 0.93 24.80 -0.54
C SER A 71 1.85 25.38 -1.62
N ASP A 72 1.44 26.50 -2.23
CA ASP A 72 2.32 27.28 -3.11
C ASP A 72 3.70 27.50 -2.44
N PRO A 73 4.82 27.46 -3.18
CA PRO A 73 6.10 27.93 -2.66
C PRO A 73 5.92 29.42 -2.33
N ARG A 74 5.69 29.72 -1.05
CA ARG A 74 5.44 31.09 -0.60
C ARG A 74 6.52 31.99 -1.18
N PRO A 75 6.18 33.13 -1.82
CA PRO A 75 7.19 34.08 -2.24
C PRO A 75 8.01 34.49 -1.02
N ASN A 76 9.33 34.53 -1.22
CA ASN A 76 10.41 34.48 -0.22
C ASN A 76 10.46 35.66 0.79
N ASN A 77 9.38 36.42 1.01
CA ASN A 77 9.39 37.72 1.68
C ASN A 77 8.14 38.02 2.55
N TYR A 78 7.61 37.06 3.29
CA TYR A 78 6.68 37.38 4.37
C TYR A 78 7.09 36.69 5.67
N TYR A 79 7.50 37.51 6.65
CA TYR A 79 7.55 37.18 8.07
C TYR A 79 6.12 36.96 8.59
N ALA A 80 5.46 35.91 8.11
CA ALA A 80 4.26 35.39 8.75
C ALA A 80 4.75 34.42 9.83
N ASP A 81 4.18 34.55 11.03
CA ASP A 81 4.41 33.61 12.14
C ASP A 81 4.34 32.16 11.61
N PRO A 82 5.26 31.28 12.04
CA PRO A 82 5.20 29.89 11.63
C PRO A 82 3.80 29.36 11.95
N PRO A 83 3.10 28.75 10.98
CA PRO A 83 1.79 28.17 11.25
C PRO A 83 1.94 27.23 12.45
N PRO A 84 0.97 27.23 13.40
CA PRO A 84 1.08 26.40 14.59
C PRO A 84 1.35 24.95 14.16
N ILE A 85 2.30 24.31 14.85
CA ILE A 85 2.98 23.02 14.60
C ILE A 85 2.03 21.79 14.50
N ARG A 86 0.72 21.98 14.33
CA ARG A 86 -0.33 20.95 14.42
C ARG A 86 -1.06 20.60 13.12
N TYR A 87 -0.64 21.08 11.95
CA TYR A 87 -1.11 20.50 10.69
C TYR A 87 -0.25 19.28 10.32
N TYR A 88 -0.34 18.22 11.13
CA TYR A 88 -0.15 16.89 10.54
C TYR A 88 -1.23 16.76 9.47
N SER A 89 -0.85 16.37 8.24
CA SER A 89 -1.79 16.25 7.12
C SER A 89 -2.89 15.25 7.49
N ASP A 90 -4.01 15.75 8.00
CA ASP A 90 -5.22 14.97 8.30
C ASP A 90 -6.01 14.66 7.02
N ASN A 91 -5.35 14.73 5.87
CA ASN A 91 -5.93 14.34 4.60
C ASN A 91 -6.30 12.85 4.68
N PRO A 92 -7.52 12.49 4.24
CA PRO A 92 -7.95 11.10 4.22
C PRO A 92 -7.12 10.28 3.24
N ALA A 93 -7.30 8.96 3.28
CA ALA A 93 -6.73 8.08 2.27
C ALA A 93 -7.28 8.39 0.87
N ASP A 94 -6.38 8.56 -0.10
CA ASP A 94 -6.72 8.68 -1.53
C ASP A 94 -6.65 7.32 -2.23
N ILE A 95 -5.69 6.49 -1.82
CA ILE A 95 -5.44 5.17 -2.37
C ILE A 95 -5.37 4.12 -1.27
N LEU A 96 -5.96 2.95 -1.52
CA LEU A 96 -5.77 1.73 -0.74
C LEU A 96 -5.08 0.68 -1.62
N GLN A 97 -3.98 0.10 -1.15
CA GLN A 97 -3.32 -1.02 -1.81
C GLN A 97 -3.54 -2.31 -1.01
N LEU A 98 -3.88 -3.40 -1.73
CA LEU A 98 -4.03 -4.74 -1.16
C LEU A 98 -3.22 -5.72 -2.00
N CYS A 99 -2.40 -6.55 -1.38
CA CYS A 99 -1.62 -7.55 -2.11
C CYS A 99 -1.74 -8.95 -1.48
N VAL A 100 -1.98 -9.94 -2.33
CA VAL A 100 -2.02 -11.36 -1.96
C VAL A 100 -1.34 -12.19 -3.06
N GLY A 101 -0.32 -12.95 -2.68
CA GLY A 101 0.55 -13.68 -3.58
C GLY A 101 1.26 -12.72 -4.54
N ASN A 102 1.09 -12.96 -5.84
CA ASN A 102 1.64 -12.14 -6.92
C ASN A 102 0.59 -11.21 -7.55
N ARG A 103 -0.45 -10.81 -6.79
CA ARG A 103 -1.49 -9.90 -7.26
C ARG A 103 -1.69 -8.77 -6.27
N CYS A 104 -1.39 -7.56 -6.72
CA CYS A 104 -1.71 -6.35 -5.99
C CYS A 104 -2.89 -5.62 -6.66
N LEU A 105 -3.75 -5.04 -5.84
CA LEU A 105 -4.89 -4.21 -6.21
C LEU A 105 -4.65 -2.81 -5.65
N ILE A 106 -4.66 -1.81 -6.51
CA ILE A 106 -4.59 -0.40 -6.16
C ILE A 106 -5.99 0.17 -6.39
N ILE A 107 -6.63 0.62 -5.31
CA ILE A 107 -7.99 1.17 -5.31
C ILE A 107 -7.88 2.68 -5.19
N GLN A 108 -8.29 3.41 -6.23
CA GLN A 108 -8.38 4.87 -6.19
C GLN A 108 -9.69 5.30 -5.53
N LEU A 109 -9.66 5.52 -4.21
CA LEU A 109 -10.83 5.73 -3.36
C LEU A 109 -11.64 6.97 -3.77
N GLY A 110 -10.96 8.06 -4.14
CA GLY A 110 -11.60 9.30 -4.57
C GLY A 110 -12.43 9.19 -5.84
N TYR A 111 -12.15 8.18 -6.68
CA TYR A 111 -12.86 7.94 -7.94
C TYR A 111 -13.85 6.77 -7.87
N CYS A 112 -13.93 6.09 -6.73
CA CYS A 112 -14.96 5.08 -6.49
C CYS A 112 -16.28 5.78 -6.16
N ASP A 113 -17.29 5.71 -7.02
CA ASP A 113 -18.65 6.19 -6.68
C ASP A 113 -19.18 5.49 -5.43
N GLN A 114 -18.95 4.18 -5.35
CA GLN A 114 -19.26 3.33 -4.20
C GLN A 114 -18.25 2.18 -4.10
N VAL A 115 -17.67 2.01 -2.91
CA VAL A 115 -16.93 0.79 -2.59
C VAL A 115 -17.89 -0.39 -2.37
N PRO A 116 -17.56 -1.60 -2.84
CA PRO A 116 -18.47 -2.74 -2.68
C PRO A 116 -18.50 -3.23 -1.24
N ASN A 117 -19.65 -3.73 -0.78
CA ASN A 117 -19.82 -4.21 0.60
C ASN A 117 -18.84 -5.34 0.96
N ASN A 118 -18.45 -6.18 0.00
CA ASN A 118 -17.48 -7.23 0.26
C ASN A 118 -16.06 -6.70 0.52
N LEU A 119 -15.69 -5.50 0.07
CA LEU A 119 -14.44 -4.84 0.50
C LEU A 119 -14.50 -4.51 1.98
N ARG A 120 -15.62 -3.93 2.45
CA ARG A 120 -15.81 -3.60 3.87
C ARG A 120 -15.74 -4.85 4.74
N SER A 121 -16.49 -5.89 4.36
CA SER A 121 -16.45 -7.17 5.08
C SER A 121 -15.07 -7.82 5.04
N PHE A 122 -14.36 -7.70 3.92
CA PHE A 122 -13.00 -8.23 3.79
C PHE A 122 -12.03 -7.53 4.73
N LEU A 123 -11.99 -6.20 4.73
CA LEU A 123 -11.10 -5.41 5.60
C LEU A 123 -11.37 -5.60 7.09
N ALA A 124 -12.61 -5.94 7.46
CA ALA A 124 -13.03 -6.20 8.83
C ALA A 124 -13.02 -7.70 9.22
N ASP A 125 -12.53 -8.59 8.36
CA ASP A 125 -12.52 -10.03 8.62
C ASP A 125 -11.47 -10.38 9.69
N PRO A 126 -11.87 -10.89 10.87
CA PRO A 126 -10.92 -11.25 11.94
C PRO A 126 -10.04 -12.45 11.59
N GLU A 127 -10.40 -13.24 10.58
CA GLU A 127 -9.59 -14.38 10.12
C GLU A 127 -8.53 -13.97 9.08
N THR A 128 -8.50 -12.69 8.71
CA THR A 128 -7.52 -12.13 7.78
C THR A 128 -6.44 -11.36 8.52
N THR A 129 -5.18 -11.71 8.29
CA THR A 129 -4.02 -10.98 8.82
C THR A 129 -3.65 -9.86 7.85
N PHE A 130 -3.82 -8.61 8.28
CA PHE A 130 -3.37 -7.44 7.51
C PHE A 130 -2.00 -7.00 7.96
N VAL A 131 -1.10 -6.76 7.00
CA VAL A 131 0.31 -6.44 7.25
C VAL A 131 0.69 -5.21 6.45
N GLY A 132 1.22 -4.20 7.12
CA GLY A 132 1.81 -3.02 6.48
C GLY A 132 3.15 -2.67 7.11
N VAL A 133 3.71 -1.53 6.72
CA VAL A 133 4.98 -1.01 7.21
C VAL A 133 4.83 0.48 7.51
N TRP A 134 5.28 0.93 8.67
CA TRP A 134 5.10 2.34 9.09
C TRP A 134 3.64 2.83 9.06
N ASN A 135 2.70 1.91 9.23
CA ASN A 135 1.25 2.04 8.98
C ASN A 135 0.44 2.69 10.11
N GLY A 136 1.09 3.44 11.01
CA GLY A 136 0.45 3.95 12.24
C GLY A 136 -0.68 4.96 12.00
N GLN A 137 -0.84 5.46 10.77
CA GLN A 137 -1.89 6.41 10.39
C GLN A 137 -2.97 5.78 9.49
N ASP A 138 -2.69 4.62 8.92
CA ASP A 138 -3.42 4.04 7.79
C ASP A 138 -4.89 3.78 8.13
N ALA A 139 -5.14 3.06 9.22
CA ALA A 139 -6.49 2.78 9.69
C ALA A 139 -7.29 4.05 9.96
N GLY A 140 -6.65 5.07 10.56
CA GLY A 140 -7.30 6.36 10.81
C GLY A 140 -7.62 7.12 9.53
N LYS A 141 -6.75 7.06 8.52
CA LYS A 141 -6.94 7.71 7.22
C LYS A 141 -8.01 7.02 6.38
N LEU A 142 -8.06 5.69 6.42
CA LEU A 142 -9.12 4.90 5.80
C LEU A 142 -10.48 5.20 6.46
N ALA A 143 -10.54 5.28 7.79
CA ALA A 143 -11.78 5.59 8.50
C ALA A 143 -12.31 7.01 8.20
N ARG A 144 -11.42 7.96 7.88
CA ARG A 144 -11.77 9.34 7.53
C ARG A 144 -12.05 9.57 6.05
N CYS A 145 -11.75 8.61 5.17
CA CYS A 145 -12.01 8.78 3.75
C CYS A 145 -13.51 8.86 3.47
N CYS A 146 -13.88 9.33 2.26
CA CYS A 146 -15.29 9.45 1.86
C CYS A 146 -16.08 8.14 1.98
N HIS A 147 -15.38 7.00 1.93
CA HIS A 147 -15.95 5.67 2.08
C HIS A 147 -15.95 5.15 3.52
N GLN A 148 -15.31 5.80 4.49
CA GLN A 148 -15.27 5.38 5.90
C GLN A 148 -14.89 3.90 6.02
N LEU A 149 -13.73 3.54 5.48
CA LEU A 149 -13.27 2.15 5.47
C LEU A 149 -12.65 1.83 6.82
N GLU A 150 -13.20 0.83 7.50
CA GLU A 150 -12.62 0.26 8.70
C GLU A 150 -11.79 -0.96 8.30
N ILE A 151 -10.56 -1.04 8.83
CA ILE A 151 -9.69 -2.20 8.71
C ILE A 151 -9.49 -2.79 10.10
N GLY A 152 -9.41 -4.12 10.16
CA GLY A 152 -9.07 -4.86 11.37
C GLY A 152 -7.67 -4.52 11.87
N GLU A 153 -7.15 -5.36 12.77
CA GLU A 153 -5.79 -5.15 13.28
C GLU A 153 -4.78 -5.19 12.12
N LEU A 154 -4.08 -4.07 11.93
CA LEU A 154 -3.09 -3.89 10.91
C LEU A 154 -1.69 -4.00 11.54
N LEU A 155 -1.04 -5.13 11.31
CA LEU A 155 0.27 -5.43 11.88
C LEU A 155 1.37 -4.67 11.17
N ASP A 156 2.30 -4.10 11.94
CA ASP A 156 3.48 -3.44 11.39
C ASP A 156 4.65 -4.43 11.32
N ILE A 157 5.06 -4.79 10.10
CA ILE A 157 6.05 -5.83 9.84
C ILE A 157 7.39 -5.59 10.56
N ARG A 158 7.74 -4.31 10.80
CA ARG A 158 8.99 -3.91 11.49
C ARG A 158 9.10 -4.49 12.90
N ARG A 159 7.97 -4.81 13.52
CA ARG A 159 7.89 -5.38 14.87
C ARG A 159 8.20 -6.87 14.89
N TYR A 160 8.19 -7.53 13.73
CA TYR A 160 8.28 -8.98 13.59
C TYR A 160 9.50 -9.45 12.78
N VAL A 161 10.19 -8.53 12.11
CA VAL A 161 11.42 -8.82 11.38
C VAL A 161 12.69 -8.46 12.17
N THR A 162 13.75 -9.22 11.90
CA THR A 162 15.09 -9.04 12.47
C THR A 162 16.15 -9.01 11.38
N ASP A 163 17.22 -8.26 11.61
CA ASP A 163 18.36 -8.21 10.69
C ASP A 163 19.17 -9.53 10.71
N SER A 164 20.20 -9.60 9.87
CA SER A 164 21.12 -10.75 9.77
C SER A 164 21.85 -11.12 11.07
N TRP A 165 21.87 -10.24 12.07
CA TRP A 165 22.41 -10.50 13.42
C TRP A 165 21.32 -10.83 14.46
N GLY A 166 20.07 -10.98 14.04
CA GLY A 166 18.93 -11.25 14.91
C GLY A 166 18.45 -10.05 15.72
N ARG A 167 18.84 -8.82 15.34
CA ARG A 167 18.41 -7.60 16.03
C ARG A 167 17.11 -7.10 15.44
N SER A 168 16.22 -6.58 16.30
CA SER A 168 14.92 -6.05 15.88
C SER A 168 15.07 -4.91 14.87
N MET A 169 14.30 -4.97 13.78
CA MET A 169 14.23 -3.94 12.74
C MET A 169 13.12 -2.92 12.97
N ARG A 170 12.64 -2.77 14.21
CA ARG A 170 11.52 -1.88 14.54
C ARG A 170 11.73 -0.42 14.10
N ARG A 171 12.99 0.02 13.99
CA ARG A 171 13.35 1.40 13.64
C ARG A 171 13.90 1.54 12.23
N SER A 172 13.95 0.44 11.47
CA SER A 172 14.55 0.40 10.15
C SER A 172 13.65 1.06 9.10
N SER A 173 14.27 1.58 8.05
CA SER A 173 13.56 2.05 6.87
C SER A 173 12.97 0.86 6.08
N PHE A 174 12.10 1.16 5.12
CA PHE A 174 11.55 0.13 4.23
C PHE A 174 12.67 -0.56 3.44
N GLU A 175 13.61 0.22 2.93
CA GLU A 175 14.75 -0.22 2.13
C GLU A 175 15.67 -1.15 2.91
N GLU A 176 16.01 -0.76 4.14
CA GLU A 176 16.82 -1.60 5.03
C GLU A 176 16.14 -2.96 5.30
N ILE A 177 14.81 -2.98 5.46
CA ILE A 177 14.05 -4.23 5.66
C ILE A 177 14.10 -5.11 4.43
N VAL A 178 13.90 -4.54 3.24
CA VAL A 178 13.98 -5.32 1.99
C VAL A 178 15.39 -5.87 1.79
N GLU A 179 16.42 -5.07 2.07
CA GLU A 179 17.82 -5.51 1.95
C GLU A 179 18.15 -6.64 2.93
N GLU A 180 17.87 -6.47 4.22
CA GLU A 180 18.23 -7.47 5.25
C GLU A 180 17.36 -8.73 5.19
N CYS A 181 16.05 -8.60 4.91
CA CYS A 181 15.13 -9.74 4.97
C CYS A 181 14.98 -10.46 3.62
N MET A 182 15.10 -9.75 2.49
CA MET A 182 14.91 -10.33 1.16
C MET A 182 16.21 -10.42 0.35
N GLY A 183 17.30 -9.79 0.81
CA GLY A 183 18.59 -9.81 0.13
C GLY A 183 18.63 -8.94 -1.13
N TYR A 184 17.66 -8.04 -1.29
CA TYR A 184 17.51 -7.21 -2.49
C TYR A 184 17.86 -5.76 -2.21
N GLN A 185 18.85 -5.25 -2.95
CA GLN A 185 19.26 -3.84 -2.92
C GLN A 185 18.61 -3.04 -4.05
N GLY A 186 18.42 -1.74 -3.85
CA GLY A 186 17.92 -0.83 -4.90
C GLY A 186 16.39 -0.74 -4.97
N VAL A 187 15.69 -1.25 -3.95
CA VAL A 187 14.30 -0.88 -3.66
C VAL A 187 14.32 0.37 -2.80
N MET A 188 13.57 1.39 -3.21
CA MET A 188 13.44 2.66 -2.49
C MET A 188 12.03 3.20 -2.66
N LEU A 189 11.41 3.64 -1.56
CA LEU A 189 10.21 4.47 -1.64
C LEU A 189 10.68 5.93 -1.71
N ASP A 190 10.55 6.54 -2.88
CA ASP A 190 11.01 7.90 -3.11
C ASP A 190 10.16 8.88 -2.28
N PRO A 191 10.78 9.72 -1.42
CA PRO A 191 10.06 10.73 -0.68
C PRO A 191 9.30 11.73 -1.58
N GLU A 192 9.81 12.05 -2.78
CA GLU A 192 9.14 12.96 -3.71
C GLU A 192 7.83 12.33 -4.24
N ILE A 193 7.85 11.04 -4.57
CA ILE A 193 6.66 10.28 -4.96
C ILE A 193 5.70 10.13 -3.78
N SER A 194 6.23 9.80 -2.60
CA SER A 194 5.44 9.67 -1.37
C SER A 194 4.70 10.98 -1.04
N MET A 195 5.30 12.13 -1.37
CA MET A 195 4.75 13.46 -1.14
C MET A 195 3.98 14.05 -2.34
N SER A 196 3.76 13.27 -3.39
CA SER A 196 3.10 13.69 -4.65
C SER A 196 1.57 13.73 -4.55
N ASP A 197 0.92 14.02 -5.68
CA ASP A 197 -0.53 14.02 -5.82
C ASP A 197 -1.09 12.60 -6.00
N TRP A 198 -1.58 12.02 -4.91
CA TRP A 198 -2.28 10.75 -4.92
C TRP A 198 -3.77 10.89 -5.27
N THR A 199 -4.29 12.12 -5.41
CA THR A 199 -5.63 12.36 -5.96
C THR A 199 -5.66 12.34 -7.49
N ALA A 200 -4.52 12.25 -8.17
CA ALA A 200 -4.45 12.20 -9.62
C ALA A 200 -5.30 11.03 -10.18
N TYR A 201 -6.07 11.32 -11.25
CA TYR A 201 -6.87 10.31 -11.93
C TYR A 201 -5.99 9.28 -12.64
N ASP A 202 -5.00 9.77 -13.39
CA ASP A 202 -3.97 8.95 -14.00
C ASP A 202 -2.72 8.97 -13.10
N LEU A 203 -2.53 7.91 -12.32
CA LEU A 203 -1.30 7.73 -11.55
C LEU A 203 -0.14 7.45 -12.52
N ASP A 204 1.03 8.02 -12.25
CA ASP A 204 2.22 7.71 -13.04
C ASP A 204 2.80 6.32 -12.69
N LEU A 205 3.73 5.86 -13.52
CA LEU A 205 4.33 4.53 -13.35
C LEU A 205 5.12 4.41 -12.05
N ASP A 206 5.73 5.49 -11.57
CA ASP A 206 6.56 5.46 -10.38
C ASP A 206 5.69 5.43 -9.11
N GLN A 207 4.57 6.17 -9.09
CA GLN A 207 3.50 6.07 -8.09
C GLN A 207 2.94 4.65 -8.01
N ILE A 208 2.59 4.05 -9.16
CA ILE A 208 2.03 2.70 -9.23
C ILE A 208 3.07 1.67 -8.75
N LEU A 209 4.31 1.79 -9.20
CA LEU A 209 5.41 0.91 -8.78
C LEU A 209 5.58 1.00 -7.27
N GLN A 210 5.78 2.19 -6.72
CA GLN A 210 5.99 2.41 -5.29
C GLN A 210 4.83 1.85 -4.44
N ALA A 211 3.60 2.23 -4.77
CA ALA A 211 2.40 1.77 -4.07
C ALA A 211 2.25 0.25 -4.10
N SER A 212 2.63 -0.38 -5.21
CA SER A 212 2.56 -1.83 -5.36
C SER A 212 3.68 -2.56 -4.62
N LEU A 213 4.89 -2.01 -4.58
CA LEU A 213 6.03 -2.57 -3.84
C LEU A 213 5.77 -2.56 -2.33
N ASP A 214 5.21 -1.47 -1.81
CA ASP A 214 4.84 -1.34 -0.40
C ASP A 214 3.95 -2.51 0.06
N ALA A 215 2.83 -2.72 -0.62
CA ALA A 215 1.91 -3.82 -0.32
C ALA A 215 2.49 -5.20 -0.64
N TYR A 216 3.24 -5.36 -1.74
CA TYR A 216 3.84 -6.64 -2.14
C TYR A 216 4.86 -7.13 -1.11
N VAL A 217 5.80 -6.28 -0.70
CA VAL A 217 6.82 -6.61 0.31
C VAL A 217 6.17 -6.96 1.64
N CYS A 218 5.18 -6.19 2.09
CA CYS A 218 4.44 -6.48 3.32
C CYS A 218 3.75 -7.86 3.27
N HIS A 219 3.15 -8.22 2.13
CA HIS A 219 2.58 -9.56 1.94
C HIS A 219 3.65 -10.65 2.03
N GLN A 220 4.74 -10.54 1.26
CA GLN A 220 5.80 -11.55 1.22
C GLN A 220 6.43 -11.77 2.60
N LEU A 221 6.77 -10.68 3.30
CA LEU A 221 7.36 -10.76 4.64
C LEU A 221 6.35 -11.24 5.68
N GLY A 222 5.08 -10.83 5.59
CA GLY A 222 4.02 -11.31 6.46
C GLY A 222 3.83 -12.83 6.35
N VAL A 223 3.93 -13.38 5.13
CA VAL A 223 3.89 -14.82 4.91
C VAL A 223 5.15 -15.51 5.44
N TRP A 224 6.33 -14.97 5.13
CA TRP A 224 7.61 -15.52 5.56
C TRP A 224 7.75 -15.60 7.09
N THR A 225 7.27 -14.56 7.79
CA THR A 225 7.27 -14.48 9.26
C THR A 225 6.06 -15.14 9.93
N ARG A 226 5.13 -15.70 9.15
CA ARG A 226 3.92 -16.39 9.63
C ARG A 226 3.06 -15.54 10.57
N LEU A 227 2.78 -14.29 10.19
CA LEU A 227 2.01 -13.37 11.04
C LEU A 227 0.56 -13.80 11.30
N TRP A 228 0.08 -14.88 10.70
CA TRP A 228 -1.18 -15.49 11.09
C TRP A 228 -1.10 -16.28 12.42
N GLU A 229 0.09 -16.46 12.99
CA GLU A 229 0.32 -17.22 14.24
C GLU A 229 0.54 -16.33 15.47
N VAL A 230 0.54 -15.00 15.32
CA VAL A 230 0.89 -14.03 16.39
C VAL A 230 -0.29 -13.56 17.24
#